data_AF-A0A351UIW1-F1
#
_entry.id   AF-A0A351UIW1-F1
#
_cell.length_a   1.000
_cell.length_b   1.000
_cell.length_c   1.000
_cell.angle_alpha   90.00
_cell.angle_beta   90.00
_cell.angle_gamma   90.00
#
_symmetry.space_group_name_H-M   'P 1'
#
loop_
_entity.id
_entity.type
_entity.pdbx_description
1 polymer ?
#
loop_
_entity_poly.entity_id
_entity_poly.type
_entity_poly.pdbx_seq_one_letter_code
_entity_poly.pdbx_strand_id
1 'polypeptide(L)'
;MFKFKRPVGLFLCGGGALGAWQSGVLAELVRQGLHFDAVAGFSVGSLNGAAYCYNKTAELRQTWKSLKPSTILSLRPRYNNIPLELYQHDGG
;
A
#
# COMPACT_ATOMS: atom_id res chain seq x y z
N MET A 1 11.95 17.46 16.90
CA MET A 1 12.76 17.02 15.73
C MET A 1 13.08 15.54 15.91
N PHE A 2 12.84 14.72 14.89
CA PHE A 2 13.14 13.29 14.92
C PHE A 2 14.65 13.07 15.11
N LYS A 3 15.04 12.24 16.08
CA LYS A 3 16.43 11.87 16.35
C LYS A 3 16.58 10.36 16.24
N PHE A 4 16.87 9.89 15.04
CA PHE A 4 17.20 8.49 14.79
C PHE A 4 18.68 8.35 14.47
N LYS A 5 19.31 7.28 14.98
CA LYS A 5 20.66 6.91 14.55
C LYS A 5 20.56 6.41 13.10
N ARG A 6 21.38 6.98 12.22
CA ARG A 6 21.44 6.62 10.80
C ARG A 6 22.18 5.28 10.61
N PRO A 7 21.81 4.46 9.61
CA PRO A 7 20.75 4.68 8.62
C PRO A 7 19.34 4.36 9.17
N VAL A 8 18.33 5.03 8.62
CA VAL A 8 16.91 4.82 8.90
C VAL A 8 16.25 4.19 7.69
N GLY A 9 15.73 2.96 7.86
CA GLY A 9 14.95 2.26 6.85
C GLY A 9 13.44 2.47 7.05
N LEU A 10 12.69 2.49 5.95
CA LEU A 10 11.23 2.47 5.94
C LEU A 10 10.73 1.27 5.14
N PHE A 11 9.82 0.50 5.74
CA PHE A 11 9.10 -0.56 5.04
C PHE A 11 7.63 -0.18 4.87
N LEU A 12 7.14 -0.22 3.62
CA LEU A 12 5.78 0.11 3.25
C LEU A 12 5.02 -1.16 2.89
N CYS A 13 4.14 -1.58 3.80
CA CYS A 13 3.30 -2.77 3.62
C CYS A 13 2.30 -2.61 2.46
N GLY A 14 1.85 -3.75 1.93
CA GLY A 14 0.68 -3.82 1.05
C GLY A 14 -0.62 -3.52 1.80
N GLY A 15 -1.77 -3.57 1.11
CA GLY A 15 -3.08 -3.34 1.74
C GLY A 15 -4.17 -2.75 0.85
N GLY A 16 -3.99 -2.73 -0.47
CA GLY A 16 -4.99 -2.22 -1.41
C GLY A 16 -5.39 -0.77 -1.12
N ALA A 17 -6.68 -0.54 -0.84
CA ALA A 17 -7.23 0.79 -0.57
C ALA A 17 -6.63 1.50 0.67
N LEU A 18 -6.05 0.75 1.62
CA LEU A 18 -5.33 1.34 2.76
C LEU A 18 -4.04 2.06 2.35
N GLY A 19 -3.59 1.91 1.10
CA GLY A 19 -2.47 2.66 0.54
C GLY A 19 -2.68 4.18 0.55
N ALA A 20 -3.93 4.66 0.46
CA ALA A 20 -4.25 6.08 0.56
C ALA A 20 -3.90 6.65 1.94
N TRP A 21 -4.23 5.91 3.00
CA TRP A 21 -3.87 6.28 4.38
C TRP A 21 -2.36 6.27 4.57
N GLN A 22 -1.69 5.21 4.12
CA GLN A 22 -0.23 5.09 4.20
C GLN A 22 0.48 6.24 3.45
N SER A 23 -0.02 6.65 2.28
CA SER A 23 0.49 7.81 1.53
C SER A 23 0.34 9.12 2.30
N GLY A 24 -0.79 9.33 2.97
CA GLY A 24 -1.03 10.50 3.80
C GLY A 24 -0.05 10.60 4.97
N VAL A 25 0.17 9.50 5.69
CA VAL A 25 1.16 9.41 6.77
C VAL A 25 2.56 9.71 6.25
N LEU A 26 2.96 9.06 5.15
CA LEU A 26 4.27 9.24 4.54
C LEU A 26 4.52 10.69 4.12
N ALA A 27 3.56 11.33 3.45
CA ALA A 27 3.68 12.73 3.04
C ALA A 27 3.85 13.67 4.25
N GLU A 28 3.13 13.42 5.35
CA GLU A 28 3.22 14.23 6.55
C GLU A 28 4.54 14.04 7.31
N LEU A 29 5.03 12.80 7.42
CA LEU A 29 6.34 12.51 8.01
C LEU A 29 7.47 13.22 7.26
N VAL A 30 7.45 13.17 5.92
CA VAL A 30 8.42 13.89 5.07
C VAL A 30 8.29 15.40 5.25
N ARG A 31 7.06 15.94 5.30
CA ARG A 31 6.82 17.38 5.53
C ARG A 31 7.38 17.86 6.89
N GLN A 32 7.37 17.00 7.91
CA GLN A 32 7.94 17.29 9.22
C GLN A 32 9.47 17.08 9.29
N GLY A 33 10.12 16.76 8.17
CA GLY A 33 11.58 16.61 8.07
C GLY A 33 12.09 15.21 8.44
N LEU A 34 11.22 14.19 8.49
CA LEU A 34 11.68 12.80 8.60
C LEU A 34 12.10 12.29 7.22
N HIS A 35 13.39 12.00 7.07
CA HIS A 35 13.97 11.40 5.88
C HIS A 35 14.46 9.99 6.18
N PHE A 36 14.23 9.07 5.26
CA PHE A 36 14.65 7.67 5.26
C PHE A 36 15.78 7.46 4.25
N ASP A 37 16.82 6.72 4.63
CA ASP A 37 17.98 6.43 3.80
C ASP A 37 17.74 5.25 2.85
N ALA A 38 16.83 4.34 3.24
CA ALA A 38 16.41 3.21 2.44
C ALA A 38 14.89 3.00 2.56
N VAL A 39 14.24 2.66 1.45
CA VAL A 39 12.82 2.34 1.41
C VAL A 39 12.60 1.01 0.71
N ALA A 40 11.83 0.15 1.34
CA ALA A 40 11.33 -1.09 0.76
C ALA A 40 9.80 -1.06 0.80
N GLY A 41 9.14 -1.71 -0.15
CA GLY A 41 7.69 -1.79 -0.15
C GLY A 41 7.17 -2.89 -1.06
N PHE A 42 5.98 -3.39 -0.73
CA PHE A 42 5.28 -4.44 -1.47
C PHE A 42 3.89 -3.98 -1.93
N SER A 43 3.51 -4.31 -3.17
CA SER A 43 2.21 -3.95 -3.77
C SER A 43 2.01 -2.42 -3.75
N VAL A 44 0.92 -1.92 -3.14
CA VAL A 44 0.66 -0.48 -3.01
C VAL A 44 1.77 0.27 -2.25
N GLY A 45 2.46 -0.41 -1.33
CA GLY A 45 3.60 0.14 -0.62
C GLY A 45 4.78 0.44 -1.54
N SER A 46 4.95 -0.30 -2.64
CA SER A 46 5.98 -0.01 -3.64
C SER A 46 5.71 1.30 -4.39
N LEU A 47 4.44 1.61 -4.68
CA LEU A 47 4.05 2.88 -5.32
C LEU A 47 4.29 4.07 -4.38
N ASN A 48 3.89 3.93 -3.11
CA ASN A 48 4.15 4.93 -2.09
C ASN A 48 5.66 5.16 -1.87
N GLY A 49 6.45 4.08 -1.87
CA GLY A 49 7.91 4.13 -1.75
C GLY A 49 8.58 4.78 -2.95
N ALA A 50 8.12 4.47 -4.18
CA ALA A 50 8.62 5.13 -5.38
C ALA A 50 8.38 6.65 -5.33
N ALA A 51 7.18 7.09 -4.95
CA ALA A 51 6.91 8.52 -4.83
C ALA A 51 7.76 9.19 -3.74
N TYR A 52 8.12 8.50 -2.67
CA TYR A 52 9.11 9.01 -1.71
C TYR A 52 10.48 9.22 -2.38
N CYS A 53 11.00 8.22 -3.09
CA CYS A 53 12.31 8.31 -3.76
C CYS A 53 12.36 9.42 -4.82
N TYR A 54 11.24 9.73 -5.47
CA TYR A 54 11.14 10.81 -6.47
C TYR A 54 10.76 12.18 -5.86
N ASN A 55 10.68 12.31 -4.54
CA ASN A 55 10.21 13.54 -3.86
C ASN A 55 8.81 13.99 -4.33
N LYS A 56 7.93 13.03 -4.61
CA LYS A 56 6.55 13.21 -5.12
C LYS A 56 5.48 12.78 -4.13
N THR A 57 5.79 12.73 -2.83
CA THR A 57 4.83 12.28 -1.80
C THR A 57 3.57 13.15 -1.74
N ALA A 58 3.70 14.46 -1.96
CA ALA A 58 2.56 15.39 -2.03
C ALA A 58 1.68 15.16 -3.26
N GLU A 59 2.30 14.97 -4.44
CA GLU A 59 1.59 14.66 -5.70
C GLU A 59 0.85 13.33 -5.60
N LEU A 60 1.51 12.30 -5.05
CA LEU A 60 0.90 11.00 -4.85
C LEU A 60 -0.26 11.07 -3.84
N ARG A 61 -0.13 11.83 -2.75
CA ARG A 61 -1.23 12.07 -1.80
C ARG A 61 -2.44 12.69 -2.49
N GLN A 62 -2.23 13.65 -3.39
CA GLN A 62 -3.34 14.26 -4.13
C GLN A 62 -3.98 13.27 -5.12
N THR A 63 -3.17 12.43 -5.75
CA THR A 63 -3.65 11.33 -6.61
C THR A 63 -4.51 10.35 -5.81
N TRP A 64 -4.09 9.94 -4.61
CA TRP A 64 -4.91 9.09 -3.73
C TRP A 64 -6.25 9.73 -3.36
N LYS A 65 -6.29 11.06 -3.17
CA LYS A 65 -7.54 11.77 -2.88
C LYS A 65 -8.51 11.84 -4.05
N SER A 66 -8.03 11.76 -5.30
CA SER A 66 -8.89 11.80 -6.49
C SER A 66 -9.40 10.43 -6.91
N LEU A 67 -8.76 9.35 -6.44
CA LEU A 67 -9.15 7.97 -6.76
C LEU A 67 -10.40 7.55 -5.98
N LYS A 68 -11.32 6.88 -6.68
CA LYS A 68 -12.50 6.24 -6.08
C LYS A 68 -12.17 4.78 -5.74
N PRO A 69 -12.70 4.22 -4.64
CA PRO A 69 -12.46 2.81 -4.27
C PRO A 69 -12.75 1.82 -5.41
N SER A 70 -13.82 2.06 -6.17
CA SER A 70 -14.22 1.25 -7.32
C SER A 70 -13.20 1.24 -8.47
N THR A 71 -12.33 2.25 -8.57
CA THR A 71 -11.28 2.37 -9.58
C THR A 71 -9.98 1.69 -9.14
N ILE A 72 -9.78 1.49 -7.84
CA ILE A 72 -8.53 0.91 -7.29
C ILE A 72 -8.59 -0.61 -7.25
N LEU A 73 -9.66 -1.17 -6.69
CA LEU A 73 -9.81 -2.61 -6.56
C LEU A 73 -11.23 -3.01 -6.95
N SER A 74 -11.42 -3.34 -8.23
CA SER A 74 -12.65 -4.00 -8.69
C SER A 74 -12.51 -5.50 -8.45
N LEU A 75 -12.97 -5.96 -7.28
CA LEU A 75 -13.01 -7.39 -6.99
C LEU A 75 -14.10 -8.03 -7.86
N ARG A 76 -13.70 -8.71 -8.93
CA ARG A 76 -14.57 -9.61 -9.71
C ARG A 76 -14.08 -11.04 -9.51
N PRO A 77 -14.38 -11.68 -8.36
CA PRO A 77 -14.02 -13.07 -8.17
C PRO A 77 -14.67 -13.89 -9.29
N ARG A 78 -13.85 -14.51 -10.14
CA ARG A 78 -14.32 -15.51 -11.09
C ARG A 78 -14.22 -16.86 -10.41
N TYR A 79 -15.35 -17.53 -10.24
CA TYR A 79 -15.42 -18.94 -9.87
C TYR A 79 -14.99 -19.80 -11.07
N ASN A 80 -13.72 -19.70 -11.48
CA ASN A 80 -13.15 -20.61 -12.46
C ASN A 80 -12.33 -21.66 -11.70
N ASN A 81 -12.72 -22.92 -11.83
CA ASN A 81 -12.04 -24.11 -11.29
C ASN A 81 -12.05 -24.28 -9.76
N ILE A 82 -13.16 -23.97 -9.08
CA ILE A 82 -13.41 -24.59 -7.77
C ILE A 82 -14.16 -25.90 -8.05
N PRO A 83 -13.53 -27.09 -7.90
CA PRO A 83 -14.28 -28.34 -7.97
C PRO A 83 -15.30 -28.34 -6.84
N LEU A 84 -16.58 -28.33 -7.20
CA LEU A 84 -17.73 -28.38 -6.27
C LEU A 84 -17.87 -29.76 -5.59
N GLU A 85 -16.92 -30.67 -5.82
CA GLU A 85 -16.89 -32.05 -5.33
C GLU A 85 -16.52 -32.17 -3.83
N LEU A 86 -16.13 -31.06 -3.18
CA LEU A 86 -15.78 -31.04 -1.75
C LEU A 86 -16.97 -31.15 -0.77
N TYR A 87 -18.18 -31.44 -1.26
CA TYR A 87 -19.39 -31.61 -0.45
C TYR A 87 -20.14 -32.92 -0.72
N GLN A 88 -19.43 -34.00 -1.07
CA GLN A 88 -19.98 -35.34 -0.82
C GLN A 88 -19.58 -35.77 0.59
N HIS A 89 -20.43 -35.39 1.54
CA HIS A 89 -20.45 -35.99 2.86
C HIS A 89 -20.86 -37.45 2.66
N ASP A 90 -19.92 -38.39 2.82
CA ASP A 90 -20.25 -39.81 2.92
C ASP A 90 -21.06 -40.00 4.20
N GLY A 91 -22.38 -39.90 4.07
CA GLY A 91 -23.33 -40.45 5.02
C GLY A 91 -23.41 -41.95 4.78
N GLY A 92 -22.65 -42.70 5.59
CA GLY A 92 -22.71 -44.14 5.74
C GLY A 92 -22.59 -44.51 7.20
#